data_AF-A0A7S2Z9K0-F1
#
_entry.id   AF-A0A7S2Z9K0-F1
#
_cell.length_a   1.000
_cell.length_b   1.000
_cell.length_c   1.000
_cell.angle_alpha   90.00
_cell.angle_beta   90.00
_cell.angle_gamma   90.00
#
_symmetry.space_group_name_H-M   'P 1'
#
loop_
_entity.id
_entity.type
_entity.pdbx_description
1 polymer ?
#
loop_
_entity_poly.entity_id
_entity_poly.type
_entity_poly.pdbx_seq_one_letter_code
_entity_poly.pdbx_strand_id
1 'polypeptide(L)'
;GTCYEGFCVCDNGWAGMDCSIDRLHVTTDRMMDGVDLEAFSDNPDCHFLSRELFQDDNGKDGKLQYFSVASNQMETYRFPLDKMRALPRTCPDYKFERCAFVGNSGTMKYSTFGEEIDGHDMVYRFNQAPTAGYEAQVGSKATFESLNAKHAHNLLRQDTKWNWRDPVPIYLLFEPLKLKETLTDIHGKFPEVKILLLSPAFFRKAHEIYDALRAGLERHEFGCFSGEKPMSGFYSLLIGATMCDEITMYGFEPWEDWMAEAHSELHYHYFDAEEPRPGAHSFDATFFMYKIVEMSQKIGLRIREIELPEKLVRLKDRKGASRASPHAHGHAAHAHAHLEPEGDEDDDVAAE
;
A
#
# COMPACT_ATOMS: atom_id res chain seq x y z
N GLY A 1 -23.86 2.64 -17.13
CA GLY A 1 -25.00 1.72 -17.35
C GLY A 1 -25.77 2.12 -18.59
N THR A 2 -26.49 1.17 -19.19
CA THR A 2 -27.27 1.37 -20.43
C THR A 2 -28.75 1.16 -20.13
N CYS A 3 -29.58 2.14 -20.46
CA CYS A 3 -31.03 2.09 -20.23
C CYS A 3 -31.80 1.92 -21.54
N TYR A 4 -32.74 0.98 -21.57
CA TYR A 4 -33.62 0.73 -22.70
C TYR A 4 -35.06 0.47 -22.20
N GLU A 5 -36.03 1.24 -22.70
CA GLU A 5 -37.46 1.12 -22.38
C GLU A 5 -37.78 1.09 -20.86
N GLY A 6 -37.05 1.88 -20.06
CA GLY A 6 -37.27 1.98 -18.61
C GLY A 6 -36.57 0.90 -17.78
N PHE A 7 -35.76 0.03 -18.41
CA PHE A 7 -34.89 -0.92 -17.73
C PHE A 7 -33.43 -0.54 -17.94
N CYS A 8 -32.67 -0.41 -16.86
CA CYS A 8 -31.25 -0.10 -16.92
C CYS A 8 -30.40 -1.31 -16.53
N VAL A 9 -29.38 -1.58 -17.33
CA VAL A 9 -28.27 -2.49 -16.99
C VAL A 9 -27.14 -1.63 -16.45
N CYS A 10 -26.91 -1.72 -15.15
CA CYS A 10 -25.92 -0.90 -14.45
C CYS A 10 -24.53 -1.55 -14.50
N ASP A 11 -23.50 -0.72 -14.50
CA ASP A 11 -22.13 -1.21 -14.28
C ASP A 11 -22.03 -1.73 -12.84
N ASN A 12 -21.08 -2.62 -12.55
CA ASN A 12 -21.06 -3.37 -11.28
C ASN A 12 -21.07 -2.49 -10.01
N GLY A 13 -20.57 -1.25 -10.08
CA GLY A 13 -20.62 -0.31 -8.95
C GLY A 13 -21.98 0.35 -8.68
N TRP A 14 -22.98 0.17 -9.56
CA TRP A 14 -24.25 0.91 -9.54
C TRP A 14 -25.46 -0.03 -9.55
N ALA A 15 -26.57 0.43 -8.99
CA ALA A 15 -27.84 -0.28 -8.91
C ALA A 15 -29.05 0.67 -9.00
N GLY A 16 -30.26 0.11 -8.92
CA GLY A 16 -31.51 0.85 -9.01
C GLY A 16 -32.10 0.86 -10.42
N MET A 17 -33.32 1.38 -10.55
CA MET A 17 -34.04 1.40 -11.84
C MET A 17 -33.37 2.27 -12.89
N ASP A 18 -32.54 3.22 -12.46
CA ASP A 18 -31.85 4.23 -13.28
C ASP A 18 -30.33 4.26 -13.06
N CYS A 19 -29.77 3.26 -12.37
CA CYS A 19 -28.36 3.19 -11.98
C CYS A 19 -27.88 4.34 -11.07
N SER A 20 -28.78 5.01 -10.33
CA SER A 20 -28.43 6.09 -9.41
C SER A 20 -27.91 5.63 -8.04
N ILE A 21 -28.08 4.35 -7.69
CA ILE A 21 -27.66 3.84 -6.39
C ILE A 21 -26.20 3.42 -6.46
N ASP A 22 -25.32 4.13 -5.76
CA ASP A 22 -23.95 3.70 -5.52
C ASP A 22 -23.97 2.47 -4.62
N ARG A 23 -23.62 1.31 -5.20
CA ARG A 23 -23.62 0.04 -4.45
C ARG A 23 -22.58 0.04 -3.35
N LEU A 24 -21.42 0.70 -3.56
CA LEU A 24 -20.33 0.69 -2.60
C LEU A 24 -20.76 1.47 -1.36
N HIS A 25 -21.37 2.63 -1.56
CA HIS A 25 -21.92 3.45 -0.48
C HIS A 25 -22.95 2.67 0.36
N VAL A 26 -23.96 2.07 -0.27
CA VAL A 26 -25.05 1.39 0.48
C VAL A 26 -24.63 0.04 1.10
N THR A 27 -23.48 -0.51 0.74
CA THR A 27 -22.95 -1.77 1.31
C THR A 27 -21.79 -1.54 2.28
N THR A 28 -21.27 -0.31 2.38
CA THR A 28 -20.11 0.04 3.21
C THR A 28 -20.25 -0.44 4.66
N ASP A 29 -21.35 -0.14 5.34
CA ASP A 29 -21.54 -0.54 6.74
C ASP A 29 -21.48 -2.06 6.95
N ARG A 30 -21.99 -2.84 5.98
CA ARG A 30 -21.96 -4.31 6.03
C ARG A 30 -20.57 -4.86 5.73
N MET A 31 -19.83 -4.21 4.84
CA MET A 31 -18.44 -4.57 4.54
C MET A 31 -17.50 -4.23 5.70
N MET A 32 -17.84 -3.21 6.48
CA MET A 32 -17.10 -2.79 7.67
C MET A 32 -17.50 -3.56 8.94
N ASP A 33 -18.45 -4.50 8.86
CA ASP A 33 -18.81 -5.38 9.97
C ASP A 33 -17.66 -6.33 10.30
N GLY A 34 -17.25 -6.38 11.57
CA GLY A 34 -16.06 -7.10 12.02
C GLY A 34 -14.71 -6.48 11.58
N VAL A 35 -14.72 -5.37 10.83
CA VAL A 35 -13.50 -4.62 10.48
C VAL A 35 -13.25 -3.56 11.54
N ASP A 36 -12.21 -3.82 12.33
CA ASP A 36 -11.75 -2.95 13.40
C ASP A 36 -10.47 -2.21 12.98
N LEU A 37 -10.62 -0.96 12.56
CA LEU A 37 -9.53 -0.05 12.19
C LEU A 37 -8.98 0.70 13.41
N GLU A 38 -9.76 0.81 14.49
CA GLU A 38 -9.36 1.46 15.75
C GLU A 38 -8.58 0.51 16.65
N ALA A 39 -8.61 -0.80 16.36
CA ALA A 39 -7.75 -1.82 16.99
C ALA A 39 -6.25 -1.50 16.95
N PHE A 40 -5.82 -0.50 16.19
CA PHE A 40 -4.45 -0.02 16.28
C PHE A 40 -4.29 1.18 17.24
N SER A 41 -5.30 2.05 17.35
CA SER A 41 -5.26 3.22 18.24
C SER A 41 -5.28 2.85 19.72
N ASP A 42 -5.98 1.77 20.08
CA ASP A 42 -6.21 1.33 21.47
C ASP A 42 -5.36 0.10 21.89
N ASN A 43 -4.47 -0.40 21.02
CA ASN A 43 -3.71 -1.62 21.30
C ASN A 43 -2.41 -1.32 22.05
N PRO A 44 -2.16 -1.95 23.22
CA PRO A 44 -0.90 -1.82 23.94
C PRO A 44 0.30 -2.43 23.19
N ASP A 45 0.08 -3.21 22.14
CA ASP A 45 1.14 -3.82 21.33
C ASP A 45 1.79 -2.80 20.39
N CYS A 46 3.11 -2.67 20.48
CA CYS A 46 3.86 -1.77 19.63
C CYS A 46 3.70 -2.11 18.13
N HIS A 47 3.34 -1.10 17.32
CA HIS A 47 3.19 -1.25 15.86
C HIS A 47 4.52 -1.43 15.13
N PHE A 48 5.60 -0.95 15.73
CA PHE A 48 6.95 -1.10 15.23
C PHE A 48 7.70 -2.14 16.04
N LEU A 49 8.68 -2.79 15.43
CA LEU A 49 9.60 -3.65 16.14
C LEU A 49 10.51 -2.80 17.03
N SER A 50 10.45 -3.01 18.35
CA SER A 50 11.28 -2.33 19.35
C SER A 50 11.95 -3.34 20.28
N ARG A 51 13.01 -2.92 20.97
CA ARG A 51 13.79 -3.82 21.84
C ARG A 51 12.97 -4.36 23.02
N GLU A 52 12.05 -3.56 23.56
CA GLU A 52 11.21 -3.94 24.70
C GLU A 52 10.25 -5.10 24.39
N LEU A 53 9.97 -5.38 23.11
CA LEU A 53 9.15 -6.52 22.71
C LEU A 53 9.87 -7.87 22.90
N PHE A 54 11.20 -7.86 22.97
CA PHE A 54 11.99 -9.09 23.02
C PHE A 54 12.33 -9.49 24.45
N GLN A 55 12.23 -10.79 24.69
CA GLN A 55 12.77 -11.45 25.88
C GLN A 55 14.12 -12.08 25.51
N ASP A 56 15.10 -12.02 26.42
CA ASP A 56 16.39 -12.69 26.23
C ASP A 56 16.18 -14.21 26.08
N ASP A 57 16.78 -14.78 25.04
CA ASP A 57 16.83 -16.20 24.79
C ASP A 57 18.28 -16.70 24.73
N ASN A 58 18.73 -17.27 25.85
CA ASN A 58 20.05 -17.90 26.01
C ASN A 58 21.24 -16.96 25.73
N GLY A 59 21.06 -15.63 25.83
CA GLY A 59 22.13 -14.65 25.64
C GLY A 59 22.63 -14.51 24.20
N LYS A 60 22.02 -15.20 23.22
CA LYS A 60 22.35 -15.10 21.79
C LYS A 60 21.30 -14.34 21.00
N ASP A 61 20.02 -14.67 21.21
CA ASP A 61 18.91 -14.11 20.45
C ASP A 61 17.87 -13.49 21.38
N GLY A 62 17.15 -12.49 20.90
CA GLY A 62 15.88 -12.09 21.48
C GLY A 62 14.76 -12.93 20.88
N LYS A 63 13.81 -13.35 21.71
CA LYS A 63 12.57 -14.01 21.27
C LYS A 63 11.38 -13.08 21.45
N LEU A 64 10.55 -13.03 20.41
CA LEU A 64 9.22 -12.42 20.42
C LEU A 64 8.22 -13.47 19.94
N GLN A 65 7.19 -13.76 20.73
CA GLN A 65 6.11 -14.66 20.32
C GLN A 65 5.04 -13.89 19.55
N TYR A 66 4.53 -14.48 18.47
CA TYR A 66 3.41 -13.94 17.71
C TYR A 66 2.56 -15.07 17.13
N PHE A 67 1.27 -14.82 16.93
CA PHE A 67 0.39 -15.79 16.29
C PHE A 67 0.51 -15.74 14.76
N SER A 68 0.77 -16.84 14.07
CA SER A 68 0.82 -16.87 12.62
C SER A 68 -0.51 -17.32 12.05
N VAL A 69 -1.12 -16.49 11.19
CA VAL A 69 -2.38 -16.84 10.52
C VAL A 69 -2.15 -17.95 9.50
N ALA A 70 -0.99 -17.96 8.83
CA ALA A 70 -0.66 -18.96 7.83
C ALA A 70 -0.55 -20.38 8.42
N SER A 71 0.05 -20.52 9.61
CA SER A 71 0.18 -21.81 10.30
C SER A 71 -0.92 -22.07 11.34
N ASN A 72 -1.73 -21.06 11.66
CA ASN A 72 -2.74 -21.08 12.72
C ASN A 72 -2.17 -21.47 14.10
N GLN A 73 -0.93 -21.03 14.40
CA GLN A 73 -0.20 -21.39 15.62
C GLN A 73 0.65 -20.22 16.15
N MET A 74 1.06 -20.32 17.42
CA MET A 74 2.06 -19.42 18.00
C MET A 74 3.44 -19.73 17.41
N GLU A 75 4.08 -18.74 16.80
CA GLU A 75 5.42 -18.79 16.25
C GLU A 75 6.37 -17.89 17.04
N THR A 76 7.67 -18.12 16.85
CA THR A 76 8.74 -17.35 17.51
C THR A 76 9.52 -16.55 16.49
N TYR A 77 9.39 -15.23 16.57
CA TYR A 77 10.25 -14.29 15.87
C TYR A 77 11.57 -14.14 16.65
N ARG A 78 12.70 -14.46 16.00
CA ARG A 78 14.03 -14.36 16.59
C ARG A 78 14.80 -13.19 15.98
N PHE A 79 15.47 -12.41 16.82
CA PHE A 79 16.30 -11.29 16.41
C PHE A 79 17.65 -11.32 17.14
N PRO A 80 18.80 -11.21 16.46
CA PRO A 80 20.11 -11.32 17.12
C PRO A 80 20.32 -10.24 18.19
N LEU A 81 20.75 -10.63 19.40
CA LEU A 81 20.91 -9.68 20.52
C LEU A 81 21.97 -8.61 20.25
N ASP A 82 23.07 -8.98 19.58
CA ASP A 82 24.16 -8.07 19.20
C ASP A 82 23.70 -7.02 18.18
N LYS A 83 22.65 -7.33 17.41
CA LYS A 83 22.06 -6.44 16.40
C LYS A 83 20.86 -5.64 16.91
N MET A 84 20.37 -5.85 18.13
CA MET A 84 19.23 -5.12 18.69
C MET A 84 19.40 -3.60 18.70
N ARG A 85 20.64 -3.09 18.57
CA ARG A 85 20.91 -1.66 18.41
C ARG A 85 20.24 -1.04 17.17
N ALA A 86 19.95 -1.85 16.14
CA ALA A 86 19.20 -1.42 14.96
C ALA A 86 17.74 -1.09 15.25
N LEU A 87 17.18 -1.58 16.37
CA LEU A 87 15.80 -1.33 16.77
C LEU A 87 15.71 -0.13 17.73
N PRO A 88 14.60 0.62 17.73
CA PRO A 88 14.32 1.60 18.78
C PRO A 88 14.22 0.92 20.15
N ARG A 89 14.60 1.64 21.22
CA ARG A 89 14.59 1.09 22.59
C ARG A 89 13.16 0.81 23.06
N THR A 90 12.30 1.80 22.93
CA THR A 90 10.88 1.76 23.25
C THR A 90 10.06 1.91 21.97
N CYS A 91 8.77 1.63 22.05
CA CYS A 91 7.85 1.82 20.96
C CYS A 91 7.85 3.29 20.52
N PRO A 92 8.15 3.58 19.25
CA PRO A 92 7.96 4.91 18.71
C PRO A 92 6.47 5.27 18.73
N ASP A 93 6.14 6.40 19.34
CA ASP A 93 4.80 6.98 19.36
C ASP A 93 4.81 8.28 18.56
N TYR A 94 4.31 8.22 17.33
CA TYR A 94 4.19 9.37 16.44
C TYR A 94 2.72 9.76 16.35
N LYS A 95 2.43 11.03 16.59
CA LYS A 95 1.09 11.62 16.49
C LYS A 95 1.15 12.93 15.72
N PHE A 96 0.27 13.06 14.74
CA PHE A 96 0.16 14.20 13.83
C PHE A 96 -1.31 14.54 13.62
N GLU A 97 -1.62 15.81 13.41
CA GLU A 97 -3.00 16.22 13.16
C GLU A 97 -3.36 15.94 11.69
N ARG A 98 -2.62 16.52 10.73
CA ARG A 98 -2.91 16.36 9.30
C ARG A 98 -1.78 15.66 8.58
N CYS A 99 -2.11 14.54 7.93
CA CYS A 99 -1.15 13.70 7.21
C CYS A 99 -1.48 13.59 5.72
N ALA A 100 -0.47 13.77 4.87
CA ALA A 100 -0.56 13.49 3.44
C ALA A 100 0.16 12.18 3.11
N PHE A 101 -0.54 11.25 2.45
CA PHE A 101 0.04 10.05 1.87
C PHE A 101 0.08 10.24 0.36
N VAL A 102 1.27 10.18 -0.23
CA VAL A 102 1.48 10.47 -1.66
C VAL A 102 1.88 9.18 -2.36
N GLY A 103 0.90 8.55 -3.00
CA GLY A 103 1.08 7.39 -3.86
C GLY A 103 1.81 7.73 -5.16
N ASN A 104 2.11 6.69 -5.93
CA ASN A 104 2.98 6.80 -7.10
C ASN A 104 2.22 6.86 -8.43
N SER A 105 0.88 6.85 -8.43
CA SER A 105 0.08 6.79 -9.66
C SER A 105 0.50 7.84 -10.68
N GLY A 106 0.60 7.44 -11.95
CA GLY A 106 0.91 8.36 -13.05
C GLY A 106 -0.09 9.48 -13.27
N THR A 107 -1.32 9.33 -12.75
CA THR A 107 -2.32 10.40 -12.77
C THR A 107 -1.82 11.65 -12.04
N MET A 108 -0.91 11.52 -11.06
CA MET A 108 -0.31 12.66 -10.34
C MET A 108 0.36 13.67 -11.28
N LYS A 109 0.79 13.26 -12.49
CA LYS A 109 1.32 14.19 -13.51
C LYS A 109 0.35 15.32 -13.87
N TYR A 110 -0.95 15.10 -13.68
CA TYR A 110 -2.02 16.04 -14.01
C TYR A 110 -2.53 16.84 -12.81
N SER A 111 -1.98 16.63 -11.62
CA SER A 111 -2.38 17.39 -10.43
C SER A 111 -1.55 18.67 -10.25
N THR A 112 -2.00 19.51 -9.32
CA THR A 112 -1.24 20.64 -8.79
C THR A 112 -1.29 20.65 -7.26
N PHE A 113 -1.17 19.48 -6.65
CA PHE A 113 -1.35 19.29 -5.21
C PHE A 113 -0.11 19.61 -4.38
N GLY A 114 0.99 20.05 -4.98
CA GLY A 114 2.28 20.17 -4.29
C GLY A 114 2.27 21.05 -3.04
N GLU A 115 1.67 22.23 -3.13
CA GLU A 115 1.54 23.15 -1.99
C GLU A 115 0.57 22.60 -0.93
N GLU A 116 -0.53 21.97 -1.35
CA GLU A 116 -1.50 21.30 -0.47
C GLU A 116 -0.80 20.19 0.34
N ILE A 117 -0.05 19.31 -0.35
CA ILE A 117 0.71 18.20 0.24
C ILE A 117 1.74 18.72 1.26
N ASP A 118 2.58 19.69 0.86
CA ASP A 118 3.65 20.20 1.72
C ASP A 118 3.12 20.95 2.96
N GLY A 119 1.86 21.42 2.90
CA GLY A 119 1.15 22.06 4.02
C GLY A 119 0.66 21.11 5.12
N HIS A 120 0.77 19.79 4.95
CA HIS A 120 0.44 18.79 5.98
C HIS A 120 1.57 18.68 7.02
N ASP A 121 1.25 18.26 8.24
CA ASP A 121 2.24 18.11 9.32
C ASP A 121 3.22 16.98 9.01
N MET A 122 2.68 15.87 8.49
CA MET A 122 3.43 14.68 8.07
C MET A 122 3.16 14.37 6.59
N VAL A 123 4.23 14.11 5.82
CA VAL A 123 4.13 13.62 4.44
C VAL A 123 4.77 12.24 4.32
N TYR A 124 3.98 11.25 3.89
CA TYR A 124 4.38 9.86 3.73
C TYR A 124 4.53 9.52 2.24
N ARG A 125 5.66 8.91 1.85
CA ARG A 125 5.98 8.55 0.46
C ARG A 125 6.40 7.09 0.31
N PHE A 126 6.61 6.64 -0.92
CA PHE A 126 6.93 5.25 -1.24
C PHE A 126 8.13 5.12 -2.17
N ASN A 127 9.00 4.17 -1.86
CA ASN A 127 9.91 3.53 -2.81
C ASN A 127 10.82 4.50 -3.57
N GLN A 128 11.39 5.53 -2.91
CA GLN A 128 12.26 6.53 -3.53
C GLN A 128 11.61 7.29 -4.71
N ALA A 129 10.28 7.42 -4.73
CA ALA A 129 9.59 8.20 -5.75
C ALA A 129 10.10 9.66 -5.74
N PRO A 130 10.64 10.16 -6.86
CA PRO A 130 11.31 11.44 -6.92
C PRO A 130 10.31 12.60 -6.79
N THR A 131 10.71 13.63 -6.05
CA THR A 131 9.98 14.91 -5.99
C THR A 131 10.59 15.97 -6.90
N ALA A 132 11.89 15.89 -7.15
CA ALA A 132 12.60 16.84 -8.00
C ALA A 132 12.06 16.82 -9.43
N GLY A 133 11.60 17.98 -9.91
CA GLY A 133 10.93 18.12 -11.22
C GLY A 133 9.43 17.82 -11.21
N TYR A 134 8.87 17.43 -10.06
CA TYR A 134 7.45 17.12 -9.87
C TYR A 134 6.85 17.90 -8.70
N GLU A 135 7.55 18.92 -8.16
CA GLU A 135 7.19 19.58 -6.91
C GLU A 135 5.79 20.21 -6.97
N ALA A 136 5.38 20.72 -8.13
CA ALA A 136 4.03 21.27 -8.31
C ALA A 136 2.92 20.21 -8.18
N GLN A 137 3.20 18.98 -8.58
CA GLN A 137 2.26 17.85 -8.56
C GLN A 137 2.24 17.15 -7.20
N VAL A 138 3.44 16.84 -6.68
CA VAL A 138 3.62 15.90 -5.57
C VAL A 138 4.27 16.51 -4.33
N GLY A 139 4.62 17.80 -4.36
CA GLY A 139 5.30 18.49 -3.26
C GLY A 139 6.78 18.08 -3.15
N SER A 140 7.45 18.62 -2.14
CA SER A 140 8.88 18.39 -1.86
C SER A 140 9.12 17.70 -0.52
N LYS A 141 8.19 17.87 0.44
CA LYS A 141 8.31 17.40 1.83
C LYS A 141 8.23 15.88 1.90
N ALA A 142 9.06 15.26 2.74
CA ALA A 142 8.96 13.85 3.09
C ALA A 142 9.35 13.68 4.57
N THR A 143 8.41 13.23 5.38
CA THR A 143 8.62 12.91 6.80
C THR A 143 8.88 11.42 6.97
N PHE A 144 8.11 10.59 6.26
CA PHE A 144 8.25 9.13 6.23
C PHE A 144 8.33 8.62 4.80
N GLU A 145 9.06 7.53 4.59
CA GLU A 145 9.09 6.85 3.30
C GLU A 145 9.18 5.33 3.47
N SER A 146 8.18 4.57 3.00
CA SER A 146 8.33 3.11 2.99
C SER A 146 9.20 2.64 1.86
N LEU A 147 10.02 1.62 2.13
CA LEU A 147 10.77 0.89 1.13
C LEU A 147 10.28 -0.56 1.10
N ASN A 148 9.89 -1.05 -0.07
CA ASN A 148 9.75 -2.48 -0.30
C ASN A 148 11.13 -3.16 -0.35
N ALA A 149 11.15 -4.49 -0.44
CA ALA A 149 12.40 -5.27 -0.48
C ALA A 149 13.38 -4.81 -1.58
N LYS A 150 12.89 -4.59 -2.81
CA LYS A 150 13.71 -4.10 -3.94
C LYS A 150 14.41 -2.79 -3.57
N HIS A 151 13.68 -1.81 -3.04
CA HIS A 151 14.27 -0.50 -2.70
C HIS A 151 15.13 -0.55 -1.44
N ALA A 152 14.78 -1.37 -0.44
CA ALA A 152 15.61 -1.56 0.75
C ALA A 152 16.97 -2.21 0.39
N HIS A 153 16.99 -3.19 -0.52
CA HIS A 153 18.23 -3.80 -1.01
C HIS A 153 19.04 -2.81 -1.87
N ASN A 154 18.37 -2.00 -2.69
CA ASN A 154 19.04 -0.97 -3.48
C ASN A 154 19.75 0.09 -2.62
N LEU A 155 19.31 0.36 -1.40
CA LEU A 155 20.02 1.25 -0.46
C LEU A 155 21.40 0.68 -0.07
N LEU A 156 21.53 -0.65 0.01
CA LEU A 156 22.75 -1.34 0.40
C LEU A 156 23.76 -1.49 -0.74
N ARG A 157 23.30 -1.43 -1.99
CA ARG A 157 24.14 -1.51 -3.18
C ARG A 157 25.06 -0.29 -3.33
N GLN A 158 26.22 -0.48 -3.95
CA GLN A 158 27.20 0.60 -4.21
C GLN A 158 27.05 1.22 -5.59
N ASP A 159 26.46 0.48 -6.53
CA ASP A 159 26.22 0.88 -7.93
C ASP A 159 24.93 1.68 -8.12
N THR A 160 24.09 1.75 -7.09
CA THR A 160 22.86 2.54 -7.07
C THR A 160 23.15 3.94 -6.53
N LYS A 161 22.87 4.98 -7.34
CA LYS A 161 22.86 6.36 -6.85
C LYS A 161 21.60 6.57 -5.99
N TRP A 162 21.73 6.36 -4.69
CA TRP A 162 20.62 6.64 -3.75
C TRP A 162 20.31 8.13 -3.72
N ASN A 163 19.02 8.48 -3.78
CA ASN A 163 18.57 9.86 -3.73
C ASN A 163 18.25 10.25 -2.29
N TRP A 164 19.29 10.67 -1.57
CA TRP A 164 19.13 11.23 -0.22
C TRP A 164 18.31 12.52 -0.28
N ARG A 165 17.15 12.50 0.37
CA ARG A 165 16.35 13.70 0.60
C ARG A 165 17.00 14.57 1.69
N ASP A 166 16.72 15.86 1.63
CA ASP A 166 17.12 16.81 2.67
C ASP A 166 15.87 17.54 3.21
N PRO A 167 15.44 17.28 4.46
CA PRO A 167 16.01 16.31 5.40
C PRO A 167 15.73 14.84 5.02
N VAL A 168 16.53 13.92 5.55
CA VAL A 168 16.33 12.47 5.36
C VAL A 168 15.05 12.02 6.10
N PRO A 169 14.09 11.34 5.44
CA PRO A 169 12.88 10.86 6.09
C PRO A 169 13.18 9.68 7.00
N ILE A 170 12.22 9.35 7.87
CA ILE A 170 12.23 8.06 8.57
C ILE A 170 11.79 6.98 7.57
N TYR A 171 12.64 5.99 7.33
CA TYR A 171 12.28 4.90 6.44
C TYR A 171 11.46 3.84 7.17
N LEU A 172 10.46 3.29 6.49
CA LEU A 172 9.61 2.21 7.02
C LEU A 172 9.73 0.94 6.17
N LEU A 173 9.98 -0.19 6.83
CA LEU A 173 9.97 -1.52 6.24
C LEU A 173 8.75 -2.28 6.75
N PHE A 174 7.94 -2.84 5.85
CA PHE A 174 6.63 -3.41 6.21
C PHE A 174 6.58 -4.95 6.28
N GLU A 175 7.61 -5.66 5.81
CA GLU A 175 7.70 -7.14 5.86
C GLU A 175 8.69 -7.59 6.96
N PRO A 176 8.30 -7.68 8.24
CA PRO A 176 9.21 -8.01 9.35
C PRO A 176 9.94 -9.33 9.21
N LEU A 177 9.29 -10.33 8.60
CA LEU A 177 9.87 -11.65 8.43
C LEU A 177 10.98 -11.65 7.36
N LYS A 178 10.84 -10.84 6.33
CA LYS A 178 11.76 -10.79 5.17
C LYS A 178 12.88 -9.76 5.34
N LEU A 179 12.60 -8.63 5.99
CA LEU A 179 13.49 -7.47 5.97
C LEU A 179 14.27 -7.26 7.27
N LYS A 180 14.28 -8.26 8.17
CA LYS A 180 14.99 -8.17 9.45
C LYS A 180 16.51 -8.06 9.26
N GLU A 181 17.07 -8.83 8.34
CA GLU A 181 18.51 -8.84 8.05
C GLU A 181 18.89 -7.58 7.29
N THR A 182 18.09 -7.22 6.27
CA THR A 182 18.19 -5.96 5.54
C THR A 182 18.21 -4.75 6.49
N LEU A 183 17.34 -4.71 7.49
CA LEU A 183 17.33 -3.65 8.51
C LEU A 183 18.68 -3.57 9.24
N THR A 184 19.22 -4.72 9.67
CA THR A 184 20.48 -4.75 10.41
C THR A 184 21.67 -4.35 9.55
N ASP A 185 21.67 -4.72 8.27
CA ASP A 185 22.72 -4.36 7.32
C ASP A 185 22.68 -2.86 7.02
N ILE A 186 21.48 -2.31 6.81
CA ILE A 186 21.32 -0.88 6.58
C ILE A 186 21.77 -0.09 7.80
N HIS A 187 21.37 -0.51 9.00
CA HIS A 187 21.81 0.15 10.23
C HIS A 187 23.33 0.07 10.43
N GLY A 188 23.96 -1.04 10.02
CA GLY A 188 25.42 -1.17 10.04
C GLY A 188 26.12 -0.23 9.07
N LYS A 189 25.55 -0.03 7.88
CA LYS A 189 26.11 0.83 6.82
C LYS A 189 25.81 2.33 7.02
N PHE A 190 24.62 2.65 7.52
CA PHE A 190 24.08 4.01 7.68
C PHE A 190 23.46 4.21 9.08
N PRO A 191 24.28 4.25 10.15
CA PRO A 191 23.80 4.29 11.53
C PRO A 191 23.01 5.56 11.88
N GLU A 192 23.18 6.65 11.14
CA GLU A 192 22.46 7.91 11.29
C GLU A 192 21.05 7.89 10.68
N VAL A 193 20.78 6.96 9.78
CA VAL A 193 19.50 6.84 9.08
C VAL A 193 18.52 6.10 9.97
N LYS A 194 17.39 6.76 10.27
CA LYS A 194 16.33 6.17 11.09
C LYS A 194 15.47 5.26 10.22
N ILE A 195 15.44 3.98 10.59
CA ILE A 195 14.61 2.98 9.93
C ILE A 195 13.79 2.25 10.97
N LEU A 196 12.51 2.11 10.68
CA LEU A 196 11.56 1.36 11.47
C LEU A 196 11.12 0.13 10.69
N LEU A 197 10.93 -0.97 11.40
CA LEU A 197 10.34 -2.20 10.87
C LEU A 197 9.00 -2.40 11.54
N LEU A 198 7.95 -2.75 10.81
CA LEU A 198 6.66 -3.08 11.43
C LEU A 198 6.78 -4.32 12.31
N SER A 199 5.98 -4.42 13.37
CA SER A 199 5.96 -5.60 14.22
C SER A 199 5.22 -6.77 13.54
N PRO A 200 5.56 -8.03 13.84
CA PRO A 200 4.78 -9.18 13.35
C PRO A 200 3.30 -9.13 13.73
N ALA A 201 2.96 -8.49 14.87
CA ALA A 201 1.58 -8.29 15.29
C ALA A 201 0.83 -7.32 14.38
N PHE A 202 1.45 -6.18 14.04
CA PHE A 202 0.88 -5.24 13.08
C PHE A 202 0.71 -5.88 11.71
N PHE A 203 1.75 -6.58 11.21
CA PHE A 203 1.70 -7.28 9.93
C PHE A 203 0.52 -8.26 9.84
N ARG A 204 0.32 -9.08 10.88
CA ARG A 204 -0.83 -9.99 10.97
C ARG A 204 -2.15 -9.24 10.91
N LYS A 205 -2.34 -8.22 11.76
CA LYS A 205 -3.62 -7.51 11.84
C LYS A 205 -3.96 -6.81 10.53
N ALA A 206 -2.95 -6.29 9.82
CA ALA A 206 -3.12 -5.73 8.49
C ALA A 206 -3.65 -6.77 7.48
N HIS A 207 -3.13 -8.00 7.51
CA HIS A 207 -3.64 -9.09 6.68
C HIS A 207 -5.08 -9.46 7.05
N GLU A 208 -5.41 -9.58 8.34
CA GLU A 208 -6.78 -9.89 8.79
C GLU A 208 -7.80 -8.86 8.29
N ILE A 209 -7.46 -7.57 8.38
CA ILE A 209 -8.33 -6.49 7.89
C ILE A 209 -8.45 -6.54 6.36
N TYR A 210 -7.34 -6.75 5.65
CA TYR A 210 -7.34 -6.88 4.20
C TYR A 210 -8.23 -8.04 3.73
N ASP A 211 -8.09 -9.21 4.36
CA ASP A 211 -8.85 -10.41 4.02
C ASP A 211 -10.34 -10.23 4.36
N ALA A 212 -10.67 -9.60 5.48
CA ALA A 212 -12.05 -9.30 5.85
C ALA A 212 -12.73 -8.36 4.84
N LEU A 213 -12.04 -7.28 4.45
CA LEU A 213 -12.53 -6.32 3.45
C LEU A 213 -12.66 -6.97 2.07
N ARG A 214 -11.67 -7.76 1.64
CA ARG A 214 -11.71 -8.51 0.38
C ARG A 214 -12.89 -9.47 0.35
N ALA A 215 -13.06 -10.26 1.41
CA ALA A 215 -14.19 -11.17 1.53
C ALA A 215 -15.53 -10.41 1.53
N GLY A 216 -15.57 -9.20 2.10
CA GLY A 216 -16.73 -8.30 2.01
C GLY A 216 -17.05 -7.90 0.57
N LEU A 217 -16.05 -7.47 -0.20
CA LEU A 217 -16.20 -7.12 -1.62
C LEU A 217 -16.70 -8.32 -2.45
N GLU A 218 -16.13 -9.51 -2.23
CA GLU A 218 -16.53 -10.74 -2.92
C GLU A 218 -17.96 -11.16 -2.54
N ARG A 219 -18.32 -11.13 -1.24
CA ARG A 219 -19.69 -11.44 -0.77
C ARG A 219 -20.76 -10.51 -1.34
N HIS A 220 -20.39 -9.27 -1.65
CA HIS A 220 -21.28 -8.27 -2.25
C HIS A 220 -21.10 -8.14 -3.77
N GLU A 221 -20.46 -9.12 -4.40
CA GLU A 221 -20.37 -9.29 -5.85
C GLU A 221 -19.66 -8.12 -6.58
N PHE A 222 -18.71 -7.45 -5.94
CA PHE A 222 -17.91 -6.39 -6.59
C PHE A 222 -16.84 -6.94 -7.55
N GLY A 223 -16.54 -8.22 -7.45
CA GLY A 223 -15.61 -8.93 -8.34
C GLY A 223 -14.90 -10.06 -7.60
N CYS A 224 -14.13 -10.83 -8.37
CA CYS A 224 -13.13 -11.75 -7.82
C CYS A 224 -11.77 -11.07 -7.97
N PHE A 225 -11.12 -10.81 -6.85
CA PHE A 225 -9.87 -10.08 -6.84
C PHE A 225 -8.70 -11.06 -6.88
N SER A 226 -7.59 -10.66 -7.50
CA SER A 226 -6.36 -11.46 -7.59
C SER A 226 -5.30 -10.92 -6.62
N GLY A 227 -4.17 -11.59 -6.48
CA GLY A 227 -3.13 -11.15 -5.55
C GLY A 227 -3.31 -11.68 -4.13
N GLU A 228 -2.17 -11.88 -3.48
CA GLU A 228 -2.07 -12.74 -2.30
C GLU A 228 -1.89 -11.94 -1.00
N LYS A 229 -1.50 -10.67 -1.10
CA LYS A 229 -1.13 -9.87 0.07
C LYS A 229 -1.40 -8.37 -0.09
N PRO A 230 -1.57 -7.64 1.03
CA PRO A 230 -1.69 -6.19 1.01
C PRO A 230 -0.46 -5.54 0.37
N MET A 231 -0.68 -4.43 -0.35
CA MET A 231 0.40 -3.61 -0.88
C MET A 231 0.90 -2.56 0.12
N SER A 232 2.05 -1.94 -0.16
CA SER A 232 2.62 -0.87 0.68
C SER A 232 1.63 0.25 0.97
N GLY A 233 0.80 0.60 0.00
CA GLY A 233 -0.26 1.60 0.18
C GLY A 233 -1.28 1.21 1.25
N PHE A 234 -1.65 -0.07 1.34
CA PHE A 234 -2.60 -0.55 2.34
C PHE A 234 -2.00 -0.52 3.76
N TYR A 235 -0.75 -0.97 3.92
CA TYR A 235 -0.04 -0.80 5.20
C TYR A 235 0.07 0.67 5.60
N SER A 236 0.29 1.57 4.63
CA SER A 236 0.39 3.00 4.92
C SER A 236 -0.92 3.62 5.40
N LEU A 237 -2.07 3.17 4.88
CA LEU A 237 -3.37 3.60 5.39
C LEU A 237 -3.53 3.21 6.85
N LEU A 238 -3.22 1.96 7.20
CA LEU A 238 -3.34 1.49 8.57
C LEU A 238 -2.35 2.21 9.50
N ILE A 239 -1.12 2.48 9.04
CA ILE A 239 -0.15 3.29 9.77
C ILE A 239 -0.64 4.74 9.92
N GLY A 240 -1.29 5.30 8.91
CA GLY A 240 -1.96 6.60 9.02
C GLY A 240 -3.02 6.60 10.12
N ALA A 241 -3.86 5.56 10.18
CA ALA A 241 -4.89 5.43 11.20
C ALA A 241 -4.32 5.38 12.64
N THR A 242 -3.06 4.99 12.83
CA THR A 242 -2.43 4.97 14.16
C THR A 242 -1.75 6.29 14.53
N MET A 243 -1.28 7.05 13.55
CA MET A 243 -0.43 8.22 13.75
C MET A 243 -1.11 9.56 13.45
N CYS A 244 -2.28 9.56 12.81
CA CYS A 244 -2.89 10.75 12.23
C CYS A 244 -4.34 10.92 12.65
N ASP A 245 -4.74 12.16 13.00
CA ASP A 245 -6.14 12.50 13.21
C ASP A 245 -6.88 12.60 11.85
N GLU A 246 -6.25 13.21 10.86
CA GLU A 246 -6.74 13.35 9.48
C GLU A 246 -5.73 12.79 8.47
N ILE A 247 -6.23 11.97 7.54
CA ILE A 247 -5.46 11.31 6.49
C ILE A 247 -5.95 11.79 5.13
N THR A 248 -5.07 12.37 4.34
CA THR A 248 -5.36 12.69 2.93
C THR A 248 -4.48 11.86 2.00
N MET A 249 -5.10 11.07 1.13
CA MET A 249 -4.41 10.20 0.16
C MET A 249 -4.44 10.84 -1.24
N TYR A 250 -3.28 10.89 -1.91
CA TYR A 250 -3.08 11.44 -3.24
C TYR A 250 -2.45 10.37 -4.14
N GLY A 251 -2.92 10.18 -5.38
CA GLY A 251 -2.24 9.31 -6.34
C GLY A 251 -2.32 7.81 -6.02
N PHE A 252 -3.46 7.37 -5.48
CA PHE A 252 -3.75 5.97 -5.13
C PHE A 252 -4.73 5.31 -6.12
N GLU A 253 -5.00 5.95 -7.26
CA GLU A 253 -5.85 5.37 -8.30
C GLU A 253 -5.28 4.05 -8.80
N PRO A 254 -6.14 3.05 -9.06
CA PRO A 254 -5.69 1.77 -9.59
C PRO A 254 -5.27 1.92 -11.04
N TRP A 255 -4.30 1.11 -11.45
CA TRP A 255 -3.98 1.00 -12.87
C TRP A 255 -5.07 0.21 -13.61
N GLU A 256 -5.65 0.83 -14.62
CA GLU A 256 -6.75 0.25 -15.40
C GLU A 256 -6.37 0.07 -16.88
N ASP A 257 -7.06 -0.83 -17.59
CA ASP A 257 -6.78 -1.14 -19.01
C ASP A 257 -6.78 0.10 -19.90
N TRP A 258 -7.69 1.06 -19.67
CA TRP A 258 -7.75 2.29 -20.47
C TRP A 258 -6.51 3.17 -20.29
N MET A 259 -5.83 3.07 -19.14
CA MET A 259 -4.58 3.79 -18.88
C MET A 259 -3.44 3.22 -19.74
N ALA A 260 -3.41 1.90 -19.95
CA ALA A 260 -2.42 1.28 -20.84
C ALA A 260 -2.57 1.74 -22.31
N GLU A 261 -3.78 2.09 -22.74
CA GLU A 261 -4.05 2.63 -24.08
C GLU A 261 -3.74 4.12 -24.22
N ALA A 262 -3.48 4.83 -23.13
CA ALA A 262 -3.03 6.23 -23.17
C ALA A 262 -1.56 6.36 -23.63
N HIS A 263 -0.87 5.25 -23.86
CA HIS A 263 0.49 5.19 -24.40
C HIS A 263 1.45 6.14 -23.64
N SER A 264 2.17 7.02 -24.36
CA SER A 264 3.14 7.96 -23.78
C SER A 264 2.55 9.09 -22.92
N GLU A 265 1.23 9.20 -22.85
CA GLU A 265 0.57 10.26 -22.09
C GLU A 265 0.42 9.91 -20.60
N LEU A 266 0.33 8.61 -20.27
CA LEU A 266 0.12 8.13 -18.91
C LEU A 266 0.92 6.85 -18.70
N HIS A 267 1.76 6.86 -17.66
CA HIS A 267 2.51 5.70 -17.21
C HIS A 267 1.97 5.22 -15.87
N TYR A 268 2.38 4.02 -15.46
CA TYR A 268 1.97 3.46 -14.18
C TYR A 268 2.42 4.35 -13.01
N HIS A 269 3.67 4.82 -13.06
CA HIS A 269 4.18 5.84 -12.15
C HIS A 269 4.25 7.22 -12.81
N TYR A 270 4.20 8.28 -12.00
CA TYR A 270 4.33 9.64 -12.53
C TYR A 270 5.76 10.00 -13.00
N PHE A 271 6.74 9.18 -12.65
CA PHE A 271 8.16 9.51 -12.77
C PHE A 271 8.99 8.55 -13.64
N ASP A 272 8.46 7.39 -14.00
CA ASP A 272 9.16 6.42 -14.83
C ASP A 272 8.21 5.73 -15.81
N ALA A 273 8.78 4.80 -16.58
CA ALA A 273 8.06 3.94 -17.52
C ALA A 273 8.02 2.49 -17.03
N GLU A 274 8.12 2.24 -15.71
CA GLU A 274 7.89 0.89 -15.18
C GLU A 274 6.45 0.47 -15.46
N GLU A 275 6.25 -0.80 -15.78
CA GLU A 275 4.94 -1.39 -15.98
C GLU A 275 4.43 -2.02 -14.67
N PRO A 276 3.10 -2.06 -14.45
CA PRO A 276 2.54 -2.74 -13.29
C PRO A 276 2.93 -4.22 -13.31
N ARG A 277 3.28 -4.78 -12.16
CA ARG A 277 3.55 -6.22 -12.03
C ARG A 277 2.24 -6.98 -11.80
N PRO A 278 1.76 -7.80 -12.75
CA PRO A 278 0.54 -8.57 -12.56
C PRO A 278 0.67 -9.60 -11.43
N GLY A 279 -0.42 -9.90 -10.74
CA GLY A 279 -0.53 -11.05 -9.84
C GLY A 279 0.00 -10.89 -8.41
N ALA A 280 0.88 -9.91 -8.13
CA ALA A 280 1.40 -9.72 -6.77
C ALA A 280 0.38 -9.06 -5.80
N HIS A 281 -0.40 -8.10 -6.31
CA HIS A 281 -1.36 -7.30 -5.53
C HIS A 281 -2.61 -7.01 -6.35
N SER A 282 -3.76 -6.83 -5.69
CA SER A 282 -4.98 -6.31 -6.32
C SER A 282 -5.07 -4.80 -6.13
N PHE A 283 -4.66 -4.02 -7.12
CA PHE A 283 -4.77 -2.56 -7.09
C PHE A 283 -6.22 -2.09 -7.08
N ASP A 284 -7.06 -2.77 -7.87
CA ASP A 284 -8.50 -2.57 -7.95
C ASP A 284 -9.21 -2.85 -6.61
N ALA A 285 -8.96 -4.01 -5.99
CA ALA A 285 -9.57 -4.34 -4.69
C ALA A 285 -9.15 -3.33 -3.63
N THR A 286 -7.85 -3.02 -3.57
CA THR A 286 -7.32 -2.09 -2.57
C THR A 286 -7.91 -0.69 -2.73
N PHE A 287 -8.15 -0.23 -3.96
CA PHE A 287 -8.84 1.04 -4.19
C PHE A 287 -10.28 1.04 -3.68
N PHE A 288 -11.03 -0.04 -3.92
CA PHE A 288 -12.36 -0.19 -3.30
C PHE A 288 -12.28 -0.17 -1.77
N MET A 289 -11.29 -0.84 -1.18
CA MET A 289 -11.07 -0.81 0.27
C MET A 289 -10.84 0.61 0.78
N TYR A 290 -10.01 1.42 0.11
CA TYR A 290 -9.83 2.82 0.48
C TYR A 290 -11.14 3.60 0.45
N LYS A 291 -11.96 3.38 -0.59
CA LYS A 291 -13.27 4.04 -0.72
C LYS A 291 -14.27 3.60 0.35
N ILE A 292 -14.32 2.31 0.68
CA ILE A 292 -15.13 1.78 1.79
C ILE A 292 -14.71 2.44 3.11
N VAL A 293 -13.40 2.53 3.36
CA VAL A 293 -12.87 3.16 4.59
C VAL A 293 -13.22 4.64 4.64
N GLU A 294 -13.04 5.38 3.55
CA GLU A 294 -13.44 6.79 3.41
C GLU A 294 -14.94 6.98 3.67
N MET A 295 -15.79 6.17 3.04
CA MET A 295 -17.26 6.23 3.18
C MET A 295 -17.74 5.83 4.57
N SER A 296 -17.02 4.94 5.26
CA SER A 296 -17.41 4.47 6.60
C SER A 296 -17.29 5.55 7.68
N GLN A 297 -16.47 6.58 7.43
CA GLN A 297 -16.15 7.66 8.36
C GLN A 297 -15.65 7.19 9.74
N LYS A 298 -15.20 5.92 9.87
CA LYS A 298 -14.61 5.40 11.11
C LYS A 298 -13.25 6.01 11.42
N ILE A 299 -12.54 6.48 10.39
CA ILE A 299 -11.29 7.24 10.52
C ILE A 299 -11.38 8.48 9.63
N GLY A 300 -10.57 9.51 9.93
CA GLY A 300 -10.52 10.77 9.18
C GLY A 300 -9.88 10.66 7.80
N LEU A 301 -10.25 9.68 6.99
CA LEU A 301 -9.70 9.45 5.64
C LEU A 301 -10.42 10.30 4.58
N ARG A 302 -9.62 10.96 3.74
CA ARG A 302 -10.03 11.61 2.50
C ARG A 302 -9.11 11.19 1.35
N ILE A 303 -9.68 10.91 0.18
CA ILE A 303 -8.96 10.59 -1.04
C ILE A 303 -9.13 11.76 -2.02
N ARG A 304 -8.02 12.31 -2.50
CA ARG A 304 -8.05 13.43 -3.46
C ARG A 304 -8.17 12.90 -4.87
N GLU A 305 -9.23 13.33 -5.54
CA GLU A 305 -9.48 13.01 -6.94
C GLU A 305 -8.65 13.92 -7.85
N ILE A 306 -8.10 13.34 -8.90
CA ILE A 306 -7.32 14.06 -9.90
C ILE A 306 -8.19 14.35 -11.11
N GLU A 307 -8.28 15.64 -11.46
CA GLU A 307 -8.92 16.08 -12.70
C GLU A 307 -8.04 15.73 -13.90
N LEU A 308 -8.50 14.77 -14.71
CA LEU A 308 -7.79 14.36 -15.92
C LEU A 308 -8.11 15.30 -17.10
N PRO A 309 -7.16 15.51 -18.03
CA PRO A 309 -7.43 16.20 -19.28
C PRO A 309 -8.59 15.55 -20.05
N GLU A 310 -9.40 16.37 -20.72
CA GLU A 310 -10.62 15.92 -21.43
C GLU A 310 -10.34 14.77 -22.42
N LYS A 311 -9.17 14.75 -23.06
CA LYS A 311 -8.76 13.65 -23.95
C LYS A 311 -8.69 12.30 -23.24
N LEU A 312 -8.19 12.28 -22.00
CA LEU A 312 -8.07 11.06 -21.19
C LEU A 312 -9.43 10.68 -20.59
N VAL A 313 -10.25 11.66 -20.20
CA VAL A 313 -11.63 11.42 -19.77
C VAL A 313 -12.43 10.73 -20.89
N ARG A 314 -12.37 11.27 -22.11
CA ARG A 314 -13.03 10.65 -23.28
C ARG A 314 -12.50 9.23 -23.57
N LEU A 315 -11.21 8.97 -23.35
CA LEU A 315 -10.64 7.63 -23.52
C LEU A 315 -11.19 6.65 -22.47
N LYS A 316 -11.22 7.08 -21.19
CA LYS A 316 -11.80 6.33 -20.07
C LYS A 316 -13.27 6.01 -20.33
N ASP A 317 -14.08 7.00 -20.70
CA ASP A 317 -15.52 6.84 -20.94
C ASP A 317 -15.82 5.87 -22.09
N ARG A 318 -15.07 5.96 -23.20
CA ARG A 318 -15.22 5.04 -24.34
C ARG A 318 -15.00 3.58 -23.94
N LYS A 319 -14.10 3.31 -22.99
CA LYS A 319 -13.82 1.95 -22.50
C LYS A 319 -14.76 1.52 -21.40
N GLY A 320 -15.19 2.42 -20.52
CA GLY A 320 -16.28 2.19 -19.58
C GLY A 320 -17.55 1.73 -20.31
N ALA A 321 -17.93 2.42 -21.39
CA ALA A 321 -19.08 2.05 -22.24
C ALA A 321 -18.88 0.73 -23.00
N SER A 322 -17.64 0.35 -23.32
CA SER A 322 -17.32 -0.92 -24.01
C SER A 322 -17.51 -2.15 -23.12
N ARG A 323 -17.44 -2.02 -21.78
CA ARG A 323 -17.67 -3.13 -20.83
C ARG A 323 -19.16 -3.41 -20.58
N ALA A 324 -20.08 -2.54 -21.01
CA ALA A 324 -21.53 -2.73 -20.90
C ALA A 324 -22.14 -3.65 -22.00
N SER A 325 -21.31 -4.38 -22.76
CA SER A 325 -21.76 -5.40 -23.72
C SER A 325 -21.74 -6.78 -23.07
N PRO A 326 -22.83 -7.59 -23.14
CA PRO A 326 -23.01 -8.81 -22.34
C PRO A 326 -22.12 -10.01 -22.72
N HIS A 327 -21.06 -9.79 -23.49
CA HIS A 327 -20.12 -10.83 -23.91
C HIS A 327 -18.66 -10.36 -23.81
N ALA A 328 -18.16 -10.13 -22.59
CA ALA A 328 -16.72 -10.02 -22.35
C ALA A 328 -16.32 -10.31 -20.89
N HIS A 329 -16.97 -11.29 -20.23
CA HIS A 329 -16.34 -11.96 -19.07
C HIS A 329 -15.63 -13.21 -19.57
N GLY A 330 -14.37 -13.01 -19.95
CA GLY A 330 -13.50 -14.08 -20.41
C GLY A 330 -12.58 -13.62 -21.53
N HIS A 331 -11.59 -12.79 -21.22
CA HIS A 331 -10.28 -12.83 -21.88
C HIS A 331 -9.28 -11.99 -21.07
N ALA A 332 -8.83 -12.58 -19.97
CA ALA A 332 -7.44 -12.47 -19.53
C ALA A 332 -6.95 -13.90 -19.26
N ALA A 333 -6.93 -14.71 -20.32
CA ALA A 333 -6.26 -16.00 -20.34
C ALA A 333 -5.37 -16.03 -21.59
N HIS A 334 -4.11 -16.38 -21.36
CA HIS A 334 -3.03 -16.64 -22.33
C HIS A 334 -2.23 -15.43 -22.83
N ALA A 335 -1.33 -14.95 -21.98
CA ALA A 335 0.08 -15.02 -22.35
C ALA A 335 0.71 -16.16 -21.55
N HIS A 336 0.96 -17.31 -22.20
CA HIS A 336 1.94 -18.26 -21.71
C HIS A 336 3.30 -17.60 -21.83
N ALA A 337 3.66 -16.77 -20.85
CA ALA A 337 5.06 -16.67 -20.47
C ALA A 337 5.33 -17.90 -19.62
N HIS A 338 6.36 -18.67 -19.99
CA HIS A 338 6.87 -19.74 -19.14
C HIS A 338 7.05 -19.17 -17.73
N LEU A 339 6.27 -19.70 -16.78
CA LEU A 339 6.59 -19.63 -15.37
C LEU A 339 7.90 -20.42 -15.23
N GLU A 340 9.02 -19.71 -15.28
CA GLU A 340 10.19 -20.21 -14.57
C GLU A 340 9.82 -20.20 -13.08
N PRO A 341 10.02 -21.31 -12.35
CA PRO A 341 9.82 -21.32 -10.92
C PRO A 341 10.73 -20.27 -10.29
N GLU A 342 10.25 -19.68 -9.20
CA GLU A 342 11.04 -18.83 -8.33
C GLU A 342 12.44 -19.44 -8.16
N GLY A 343 13.46 -18.72 -8.63
CA GLY A 343 14.80 -18.92 -8.12
C GLY A 343 14.77 -18.48 -6.67
N ASP A 344 14.59 -19.46 -5.79
CA ASP A 344 15.32 -19.48 -4.53
C ASP A 344 16.79 -19.23 -4.89
N GLU A 345 17.26 -17.99 -4.76
CA GLU A 345 18.69 -17.74 -4.58
C GLU A 345 19.02 -18.23 -3.16
N ASP A 346 19.15 -19.55 -3.03
CA ASP A 346 20.04 -20.18 -2.07
C ASP A 346 21.44 -19.60 -2.31
N ASP A 347 21.81 -18.56 -1.55
CA ASP A 347 23.21 -18.23 -1.34
C ASP A 347 23.84 -19.34 -0.50
N ASP A 348 24.21 -20.42 -1.18
CA ASP A 348 25.16 -21.42 -0.70
C ASP A 348 26.49 -20.71 -0.38
N VAL A 349 26.64 -20.31 0.89
CA VAL A 349 27.95 -20.06 1.50
C VAL A 349 28.62 -21.42 1.67
N ALA A 350 29.20 -21.93 0.59
CA ALA A 350 30.17 -23.01 0.63
C ALA A 350 31.57 -22.41 0.78
N ALA A 351 32.20 -22.79 1.88
CA ALA A 351 33.55 -22.46 2.28
C ALA A 351 34.61 -22.89 1.25
N GLU A 352 35.63 -22.04 1.06
CA GLU A 352 37.06 -22.39 1.08
C GLU A 352 37.89 -21.21 1.59
#